data_AF-A0A836ITS5-F1
#
_entry.id   AF-A0A836ITS5-F1
#
_cell.length_a   1.000
_cell.length_b   1.000
_cell.length_c   1.000
_cell.angle_alpha   90.00
_cell.angle_beta   90.00
_cell.angle_gamma   90.00
#
_symmetry.space_group_name_H-M   'P 1'
#
loop_
_entity.id
_entity.type
_entity.pdbx_description
1 polymer ?
#
loop_
_entity_poly.entity_id
_entity_poly.type
_entity_poly.pdbx_seq_one_letter_code
_entity_poly.pdbx_strand_id
1 'polypeptide(L)'
;MAELFSKKSWRLKDVLFNQGAEQVVRVLKIDHPFRRQRITIVPTPRYAREAYLTDWVYQPYVREHTMYVSNDIYNPFYVFLCRMLLRKGRFPEYAYFHPMGLPDCVDVNLSRRAFIKKEQPFKTPMSTILMTTNHFRDSHHPWVSRRVLKIVGEQYVVHPKEDRQSMVFLLPPAYVPEVVNTLQGLGFAVTDTVTASIGEAALIKKLNSWSNACQLLVLGYLWLLLALFIAGESRHIHDLFQDYKRELIEKAGKDPAKMGL
;
A
#
# COMPACT_ATOMS: atom_id res chain seq x y z
N MET A 1 29.32 -6.77 29.02
CA MET A 1 29.83 -7.23 27.71
C MET A 1 28.69 -7.13 26.72
N ALA A 2 28.65 -6.00 26.01
CA ALA A 2 27.64 -5.71 25.00
C ALA A 2 28.05 -6.42 23.72
N GLU A 3 27.53 -7.62 23.48
CA GLU A 3 27.43 -8.10 22.12
C GLU A 3 26.58 -7.09 21.37
N LEU A 4 27.24 -6.32 20.49
CA LEU A 4 26.60 -5.64 19.40
C LEU A 4 25.77 -6.69 18.67
N PHE A 5 24.48 -6.81 19.02
CA PHE A 5 23.52 -7.50 18.20
C PHE A 5 23.63 -6.89 16.82
N SER A 6 24.30 -7.61 15.92
CA SER A 6 24.17 -7.45 14.49
C SER A 6 22.68 -7.36 14.22
N LYS A 7 22.16 -6.15 14.03
CA LYS A 7 20.73 -5.93 13.79
C LYS A 7 20.44 -6.65 12.49
N LYS A 8 19.82 -7.83 12.60
CA LYS A 8 19.44 -8.65 11.45
C LYS A 8 18.70 -7.74 10.47
N SER A 9 19.26 -7.55 9.28
CA SER A 9 18.56 -6.89 8.19
C SER A 9 17.49 -7.83 7.66
N TRP A 10 16.24 -7.39 7.77
CA TRP A 10 15.08 -8.14 7.32
C TRP A 10 14.97 -8.06 5.80
N ARG A 11 14.63 -9.20 5.19
CA ARG A 11 14.35 -9.35 3.76
C ARG A 11 12.94 -9.92 3.58
N LEU A 12 12.39 -9.84 2.37
CA LEU A 12 11.06 -10.37 2.09
C LEU A 12 10.94 -11.87 2.45
N LYS A 13 11.98 -12.66 2.18
CA LYS A 13 12.04 -14.09 2.55
C LYS A 13 11.95 -14.37 4.05
N ASP A 14 12.25 -13.38 4.90
CA ASP A 14 12.09 -13.50 6.35
C ASP A 14 10.64 -13.25 6.79
N VAL A 15 9.83 -12.61 5.95
CA VAL A 15 8.45 -12.22 6.23
C VAL A 15 7.46 -13.15 5.53
N LEU A 16 7.71 -13.48 4.27
CA LEU A 16 6.86 -14.32 3.42
C LEU A 16 7.72 -15.45 2.84
N PHE A 17 7.41 -16.68 3.20
CA PHE A 17 8.15 -17.87 2.76
C PHE A 17 7.21 -19.07 2.63
N ASN A 18 7.71 -20.15 2.05
CA ASN A 18 6.97 -21.40 1.93
C ASN A 18 7.37 -22.35 3.04
N GLN A 19 6.39 -23.02 3.65
CA GLN A 19 6.56 -24.10 4.60
C GLN A 19 5.86 -25.34 4.04
N GLY A 20 6.61 -26.19 3.34
CA GLY A 20 6.03 -27.27 2.56
C GLY A 20 5.22 -26.74 1.38
N ALA A 21 3.96 -27.18 1.26
CA ALA A 21 3.02 -26.74 0.22
C ALA A 21 2.35 -25.39 0.54
N GLU A 22 2.41 -24.95 1.79
CA GLU A 22 1.75 -23.73 2.26
C GLU A 22 2.69 -22.52 2.15
N GLN A 23 2.11 -21.37 1.82
CA GLN A 23 2.76 -20.09 1.94
C GLN A 23 2.38 -19.48 3.29
N VAL A 24 3.38 -18.92 3.99
CA VAL A 24 3.25 -18.46 5.38
C VAL A 24 3.79 -17.05 5.49
N VAL A 25 3.15 -16.25 6.33
CA VAL A 25 3.62 -14.91 6.71
C VAL A 25 4.02 -14.86 8.18
N ARG A 26 4.99 -14.00 8.51
CA ARG A 26 5.34 -13.66 9.90
C ARG A 26 4.71 -12.34 10.29
N VAL A 27 3.81 -12.42 11.27
CA VAL A 27 3.34 -11.28 12.05
C VAL A 27 4.44 -10.91 13.05
N LEU A 28 4.80 -9.63 13.09
CA LEU A 28 5.95 -9.15 13.87
C LEU A 28 5.46 -8.25 14.99
N LYS A 29 5.87 -8.53 16.23
CA LYS A 29 5.72 -7.61 17.36
C LYS A 29 7.05 -6.93 17.61
N ILE A 30 7.00 -5.60 17.67
CA ILE A 30 8.18 -4.74 17.68
C ILE A 30 8.01 -3.73 18.80
N ASP A 31 8.95 -3.73 19.74
CA ASP A 31 8.90 -2.83 20.89
C ASP A 31 10.13 -1.92 20.92
N HIS A 32 9.95 -0.72 21.46
CA HIS A 32 11.06 0.15 21.81
C HIS A 32 11.33 0.09 23.32
N PRO A 33 12.55 -0.28 23.76
CA PRO A 33 12.86 -0.50 25.17
C PRO A 33 12.60 0.72 26.06
N PHE A 34 12.91 1.92 25.55
CA PHE A 34 12.77 3.17 26.33
C PHE A 34 11.47 3.96 26.07
N ARG A 35 10.93 3.94 24.85
CA ARG A 35 9.76 4.76 24.47
C ARG A 35 8.42 4.18 24.91
N ARG A 36 8.39 2.92 25.39
CA ARG A 36 7.16 2.16 25.68
C ARG A 36 6.19 2.11 24.47
N GLN A 37 6.73 2.15 23.26
CA GLN A 37 5.96 1.98 22.03
C GLN A 37 6.01 0.54 21.57
N ARG A 38 4.84 0.01 21.24
CA ARG A 38 4.63 -1.34 20.71
C ARG A 38 3.97 -1.24 19.35
N ILE A 39 4.55 -1.92 18.37
CA ILE A 39 4.09 -1.93 16.99
C ILE A 39 3.91 -3.38 16.58
N THR A 40 2.68 -3.76 16.21
CA THR A 40 2.41 -5.05 15.59
C THR A 40 2.27 -4.86 14.08
N ILE A 41 3.10 -5.53 13.29
CA ILE A 41 3.00 -5.53 11.84
C ILE A 41 2.31 -6.82 11.40
N VAL A 42 1.15 -6.68 10.77
CA VAL A 42 0.40 -7.78 10.17
C VAL A 42 0.57 -7.69 8.65
N PRO A 43 1.32 -8.62 8.02
CA PRO A 43 1.46 -8.65 6.57
C PRO A 43 0.14 -9.04 5.91
N THR A 44 -0.38 -8.22 5.00
CA THR A 44 -1.64 -8.50 4.29
C THR A 44 -1.33 -8.76 2.82
N PRO A 45 -1.17 -10.04 2.40
CA PRO A 45 -0.99 -10.37 1.00
C PRO A 45 -2.25 -10.05 0.19
N ARG A 46 -2.12 -9.95 -1.14
CA ARG A 46 -3.25 -9.67 -2.04
C ARG A 46 -4.34 -10.75 -1.98
N TYR A 47 -3.91 -11.99 -1.77
CA TYR A 47 -4.75 -13.17 -1.66
C TYR A 47 -4.32 -13.96 -0.43
N ALA A 48 -5.30 -14.44 0.33
CA ALA A 48 -5.10 -15.36 1.44
C ALA A 48 -6.35 -16.22 1.62
N ARG A 49 -6.24 -17.30 2.40
CA ARG A 49 -7.41 -17.99 2.93
C ARG A 49 -8.25 -17.04 3.77
N GLU A 50 -9.57 -17.22 3.73
CA GLU A 50 -10.50 -16.41 4.51
C GLU A 50 -10.20 -16.52 6.02
N ALA A 51 -9.83 -17.70 6.51
CA ALA A 51 -9.40 -17.92 7.88
C ALA A 51 -8.26 -16.97 8.31
N TYR A 52 -7.24 -16.79 7.47
CA TYR A 52 -6.15 -15.85 7.78
C TYR A 52 -6.65 -14.41 7.92
N LEU A 53 -7.53 -13.98 7.01
CA LEU A 53 -8.08 -12.63 7.04
C LEU A 53 -8.92 -12.41 8.30
N THR A 54 -9.77 -13.38 8.66
CA THR A 54 -10.59 -13.32 9.87
C THR A 54 -9.75 -13.33 11.14
N ASP A 55 -8.77 -14.22 11.23
CA ASP A 55 -7.98 -14.40 12.45
C ASP A 55 -6.98 -13.26 12.70
N TRP A 56 -6.45 -12.65 11.64
CA TRP A 56 -5.35 -11.68 11.74
C TRP A 56 -5.65 -10.30 11.19
N VAL A 57 -6.49 -10.16 10.16
CA VAL A 57 -6.63 -8.88 9.44
C VAL A 57 -7.87 -8.12 9.87
N TYR A 58 -9.02 -8.80 10.00
CA TYR A 58 -10.31 -8.23 10.37
C TYR A 58 -10.58 -8.19 11.87
N GLN A 59 -9.51 -8.28 12.68
CA GLN A 59 -9.61 -8.16 14.13
C GLN A 59 -9.93 -6.71 14.53
N PRO A 60 -10.61 -6.49 15.68
CA PRO A 60 -11.02 -5.16 16.15
C PRO A 60 -9.87 -4.36 16.77
N TYR A 61 -8.73 -4.28 16.09
CA TYR A 61 -7.51 -3.62 16.58
C TYR A 61 -7.73 -2.16 16.96
N VAL A 62 -8.64 -1.47 16.28
CA VAL A 62 -8.98 -0.05 16.52
C VAL A 62 -9.52 0.18 17.95
N ARG A 63 -10.03 -0.86 18.62
CA ARG A 63 -10.50 -0.75 20.01
C ARG A 63 -9.35 -0.36 20.94
N GLU A 64 -8.20 -1.00 20.81
CA GLU A 64 -7.07 -0.89 21.74
C GLU A 64 -5.87 -0.15 21.14
N HIS A 65 -5.74 -0.15 19.81
CA HIS A 65 -4.56 0.32 19.10
C HIS A 65 -4.89 1.42 18.09
N THR A 66 -3.90 2.24 17.74
CA THR A 66 -3.96 3.07 16.53
C THR A 66 -3.59 2.21 15.33
N MET A 67 -4.55 1.98 14.45
CA MET A 67 -4.41 1.13 13.28
C MET A 67 -3.94 1.96 12.08
N TYR A 68 -2.88 1.51 11.41
CA TYR A 68 -2.42 2.05 10.14
C TYR A 68 -2.62 1.04 9.03
N VAL A 69 -3.50 1.34 8.09
CA VAL A 69 -3.79 0.45 6.96
C VAL A 69 -3.24 1.02 5.67
N SER A 70 -2.46 0.23 4.94
CA SER A 70 -1.93 0.69 3.65
C SER A 70 -3.02 0.78 2.60
N ASN A 71 -3.12 1.96 1.98
CA ASN A 71 -4.01 2.20 0.85
C ASN A 71 -3.64 1.44 -0.42
N ASP A 72 -2.44 0.84 -0.46
CA ASP A 72 -2.07 -0.11 -1.49
C ASP A 72 -2.96 -1.36 -1.46
N ILE A 73 -3.19 -1.89 -0.27
CA ILE A 73 -4.01 -3.10 -0.08
C ILE A 73 -5.48 -2.80 -0.41
N TYR A 74 -5.93 -1.55 -0.22
CA TYR A 74 -7.29 -1.12 -0.57
C TYR A 74 -7.57 -1.07 -2.07
N ASN A 75 -6.56 -1.02 -2.93
CA ASN A 75 -6.81 -0.71 -4.32
C ASN A 75 -7.44 -1.91 -5.07
N PRO A 76 -8.70 -1.79 -5.51
CA PRO A 76 -9.41 -2.88 -6.19
C PRO A 76 -8.86 -3.17 -7.60
N PHE A 77 -8.10 -2.25 -8.21
CA PHE A 77 -7.53 -2.43 -9.55
C PHE A 77 -6.57 -3.62 -9.61
N TYR A 78 -5.99 -4.04 -8.49
CA TYR A 78 -5.09 -5.18 -8.45
C TYR A 78 -5.80 -6.52 -8.60
N VAL A 79 -7.08 -6.59 -8.28
CA VAL A 79 -7.77 -7.87 -8.09
C VAL A 79 -8.85 -8.11 -9.13
N PHE A 80 -9.06 -7.22 -10.11
CA PHE A 80 -10.30 -7.15 -10.89
C PHE A 80 -10.77 -8.49 -11.51
N LEU A 81 -9.91 -9.20 -12.26
CA LEU A 81 -10.28 -10.50 -12.84
C LEU A 81 -10.47 -11.57 -11.76
N CYS A 82 -9.50 -11.68 -10.85
CA CYS A 82 -9.55 -12.66 -9.77
C CYS A 82 -10.78 -12.43 -8.85
N ARG A 83 -11.21 -11.19 -8.66
CA ARG A 83 -12.44 -10.82 -7.93
C ARG A 83 -13.66 -11.44 -8.59
N MET A 84 -13.76 -11.41 -9.92
CA MET A 84 -14.85 -12.07 -10.62
C MET A 84 -14.80 -13.59 -10.46
N LEU A 85 -13.59 -14.19 -10.50
CA LEU A 85 -13.42 -15.63 -10.31
C LEU A 85 -13.73 -16.10 -8.89
N LEU A 86 -13.32 -15.32 -7.88
CA LEU A 86 -13.63 -15.56 -6.47
C LEU A 86 -15.14 -15.43 -6.21
N ARG A 87 -15.79 -14.40 -6.76
CA ARG A 87 -17.25 -14.23 -6.69
C ARG A 87 -18.03 -15.38 -7.31
N LYS A 88 -17.49 -16.01 -8.36
CA LYS A 88 -18.09 -17.20 -9.00
C LYS A 88 -17.81 -18.50 -8.24
N GLY A 89 -17.19 -18.44 -7.06
CA GLY A 89 -16.92 -19.61 -6.22
C GLY A 89 -15.82 -20.53 -6.77
N ARG A 90 -14.98 -20.07 -7.70
CA ARG A 90 -13.93 -20.91 -8.30
C ARG A 90 -12.81 -21.26 -7.30
N PHE A 91 -12.65 -20.44 -6.27
CA PHE A 91 -11.71 -20.65 -5.17
C PHE A 91 -12.41 -20.28 -3.84
N PRO A 92 -13.25 -21.17 -3.29
CA PRO A 92 -14.19 -20.82 -2.22
C PRO A 92 -13.51 -20.49 -0.89
N GLU A 93 -12.34 -21.06 -0.60
CA GLU A 93 -11.61 -20.81 0.64
C GLU A 93 -10.71 -19.56 0.60
N TYR A 94 -10.57 -18.95 -0.58
CA TYR A 94 -9.65 -17.84 -0.79
C TYR A 94 -10.42 -16.54 -0.94
N ALA A 95 -9.84 -15.49 -0.41
CA ALA A 95 -10.35 -14.14 -0.52
C ALA A 95 -9.20 -13.17 -0.82
N TYR A 96 -9.59 -11.95 -1.17
CA TYR A 96 -8.70 -10.80 -1.20
C TYR A 96 -9.12 -9.86 -0.07
N PHE A 97 -8.18 -9.04 0.40
CA PHE A 97 -8.48 -8.05 1.42
C PHE A 97 -9.51 -7.03 0.88
N HIS A 98 -10.54 -6.78 1.68
CA HIS A 98 -11.55 -5.79 1.38
C HIS A 98 -11.68 -4.82 2.56
N PRO A 99 -11.56 -3.49 2.35
CA PRO A 99 -11.67 -2.50 3.44
C PRO A 99 -12.93 -2.66 4.28
N MET A 100 -14.07 -2.96 3.64
CA MET A 100 -15.35 -3.14 4.33
C MET A 100 -15.43 -4.41 5.21
N GLY A 101 -14.41 -5.27 5.19
CA GLY A 101 -14.30 -6.38 6.13
C GLY A 101 -13.73 -5.97 7.49
N LEU A 102 -13.15 -4.77 7.60
CA LEU A 102 -12.70 -4.24 8.88
C LEU A 102 -13.91 -3.86 9.76
N PRO A 103 -13.86 -4.12 11.08
CA PRO A 103 -14.91 -3.70 12.00
C PRO A 103 -15.14 -2.19 11.97
N ASP A 104 -16.40 -1.76 11.86
CA ASP A 104 -16.78 -0.35 11.87
C ASP A 104 -16.85 0.19 13.31
N CYS A 105 -16.98 1.50 13.45
CA CYS A 105 -17.13 2.20 14.72
C CYS A 105 -18.27 1.68 15.60
N VAL A 106 -19.34 1.15 14.99
CA VAL A 106 -20.45 0.50 15.69
C VAL A 106 -20.01 -0.83 16.30
N ASP A 107 -19.30 -1.66 15.53
CA ASP A 107 -18.84 -2.99 15.98
C ASP A 107 -17.88 -2.91 17.17
N VAL A 108 -17.05 -1.85 17.20
CA VAL A 108 -16.04 -1.64 18.25
C VAL A 108 -16.53 -0.74 19.39
N ASN A 109 -17.79 -0.30 19.37
CA ASN A 109 -18.37 0.62 20.37
C ASN A 109 -17.55 1.90 20.58
N LEU A 110 -17.10 2.54 19.49
CA LEU A 110 -16.37 3.82 19.54
C LEU A 110 -17.17 4.94 18.85
N SER A 111 -17.02 6.17 19.36
CA SER A 111 -17.54 7.33 18.62
C SER A 111 -16.82 7.47 17.28
N ARG A 112 -17.55 7.89 16.24
CA ARG A 112 -16.99 8.11 14.88
C ARG A 112 -15.73 8.97 14.88
N ARG A 113 -15.68 10.01 15.72
CA ARG A 113 -14.51 10.90 15.85
C ARG A 113 -13.29 10.18 16.45
N ALA A 114 -13.50 9.34 17.46
CA ALA A 114 -12.42 8.55 18.05
C ALA A 114 -11.93 7.46 17.07
N PHE A 115 -12.86 6.83 16.37
CA PHE A 115 -12.55 5.82 15.34
C PHE A 115 -11.68 6.41 14.22
N ILE A 116 -12.09 7.53 13.61
CA ILE A 116 -11.30 8.22 12.56
C ILE A 116 -9.93 8.66 13.06
N LYS A 117 -9.79 8.97 14.36
CA LYS A 117 -8.48 9.32 14.94
C LYS A 117 -7.58 8.09 15.07
N LYS A 118 -8.14 6.92 15.38
CA LYS A 118 -7.39 5.67 15.58
C LYS A 118 -7.14 4.91 14.29
N GLU A 119 -8.04 4.94 13.31
CA GLU A 119 -7.82 4.36 11.98
C GLU A 119 -7.17 5.41 11.07
N GLN A 120 -5.87 5.25 10.82
CA GLN A 120 -5.08 6.14 9.99
C GLN A 120 -4.61 5.44 8.71
N PRO A 121 -4.54 6.14 7.57
CA PRO A 121 -4.03 5.54 6.35
C PRO A 121 -2.49 5.51 6.35
N PHE A 122 -1.89 4.36 6.03
CA PHE A 122 -0.50 4.26 5.60
C PHE A 122 -0.42 4.63 4.11
N LYS A 123 -0.21 5.92 3.83
CA LYS A 123 -0.36 6.50 2.48
C LYS A 123 0.80 6.15 1.53
N THR A 124 0.51 5.30 0.56
CA THR A 124 1.26 5.08 -0.68
C THR A 124 0.88 6.15 -1.72
N PRO A 125 1.83 6.70 -2.50
CA PRO A 125 1.56 7.71 -3.52
C PRO A 125 0.53 7.25 -4.56
N MET A 126 -0.47 8.09 -4.84
CA MET A 126 -1.56 7.74 -5.77
C MET A 126 -1.05 7.51 -7.20
N SER A 127 -0.08 8.31 -7.66
CA SER A 127 0.55 8.12 -8.98
C SER A 127 1.17 6.73 -9.09
N THR A 128 1.87 6.27 -8.05
CA THR A 128 2.43 4.92 -8.00
C THR A 128 1.34 3.86 -8.04
N ILE A 129 0.29 4.02 -7.22
CA ILE A 129 -0.84 3.09 -7.16
C ILE A 129 -1.51 2.91 -8.53
N LEU A 130 -1.72 4.01 -9.26
CA LEU A 130 -2.49 4.05 -10.50
C LEU A 130 -1.68 3.79 -11.76
N MET A 131 -0.39 4.14 -11.78
CA MET A 131 0.41 4.17 -13.02
C MET A 131 1.49 3.08 -13.10
N THR A 132 1.69 2.30 -12.04
CA THR A 132 2.76 1.29 -11.99
C THR A 132 2.23 -0.11 -11.67
N THR A 133 2.96 -1.13 -12.13
CA THR A 133 2.60 -2.53 -11.94
C THR A 133 2.79 -2.96 -10.49
N ASN A 134 2.06 -4.00 -10.07
CA ASN A 134 2.25 -4.66 -8.78
C ASN A 134 3.71 -5.04 -8.53
N HIS A 135 4.36 -5.62 -9.53
CA HIS A 135 5.75 -6.01 -9.45
C HIS A 135 6.68 -4.83 -9.15
N PHE A 136 6.50 -3.71 -9.87
CA PHE A 136 7.31 -2.51 -9.63
C PHE A 136 7.14 -1.99 -8.20
N ARG A 137 5.92 -1.98 -7.67
CA ARG A 137 5.61 -1.46 -6.33
C ARG A 137 6.14 -2.38 -5.23
N ASP A 138 6.03 -3.69 -5.42
CA ASP A 138 6.60 -4.70 -4.52
C ASP A 138 8.14 -4.61 -4.47
N SER A 139 8.79 -4.20 -5.56
CA SER A 139 10.25 -4.07 -5.63
C SER A 139 10.78 -2.68 -5.31
N HIS A 140 9.99 -1.62 -5.51
CA HIS A 140 10.45 -0.24 -5.43
C HIS A 140 9.47 0.64 -4.63
N HIS A 141 9.79 0.86 -3.35
CA HIS A 141 8.92 1.57 -2.41
C HIS A 141 9.66 2.53 -1.46
N PRO A 142 10.54 3.43 -1.96
CA PRO A 142 11.40 4.32 -1.16
C PRO A 142 10.66 5.36 -0.28
N TRP A 143 9.33 5.43 -0.37
CA TRP A 143 8.52 6.27 0.52
C TRP A 143 8.20 5.59 1.85
N VAL A 144 8.31 4.26 1.96
CA VAL A 144 7.88 3.49 3.13
C VAL A 144 8.65 3.89 4.38
N SER A 145 9.98 3.91 4.32
CA SER A 145 10.85 4.39 5.41
C SER A 145 10.48 5.79 5.89
N ARG A 146 10.35 6.76 4.97
CA ARG A 146 9.94 8.14 5.30
C ARG A 146 8.56 8.20 5.98
N ARG A 147 7.62 7.36 5.57
CA ARG A 147 6.29 7.27 6.20
C ARG A 147 6.37 6.73 7.62
N VAL A 148 7.13 5.67 7.84
CA VAL A 148 7.36 5.09 9.17
C VAL A 148 7.98 6.12 10.11
N LEU A 149 9.02 6.84 9.65
CA LEU A 149 9.65 7.92 10.41
C LEU A 149 8.64 9.01 10.77
N LYS A 150 7.71 9.36 9.88
CA LYS A 150 6.68 10.36 10.19
C LYS A 150 5.66 9.87 11.23
N ILE A 151 5.34 8.58 11.24
CA ILE A 151 4.37 7.98 12.17
C ILE A 151 4.97 7.87 13.58
N VAL A 152 6.20 7.37 13.66
CA VAL A 152 6.86 6.98 14.92
C VAL A 152 7.82 8.06 15.44
N GLY A 153 8.27 8.95 14.57
CA GLY A 153 9.32 9.95 14.83
C GLY A 153 8.88 11.21 15.59
N GLU A 154 7.80 11.16 16.39
CA GLU A 154 7.63 12.18 17.41
C GLU A 154 8.85 12.12 18.37
N GLN A 155 9.41 13.31 18.66
CA GLN A 155 10.80 13.49 19.12
C GLN A 155 11.14 12.74 20.41
N TYR A 156 12.38 12.26 20.49
CA TYR A 156 13.01 11.55 21.63
C TYR A 156 12.85 12.22 23.00
N VAL A 157 12.50 13.50 23.06
CA VAL A 157 12.46 14.30 24.30
C VAL A 157 11.14 14.12 25.06
N VAL A 158 10.07 13.68 24.40
CA VAL A 158 8.74 13.54 25.02
C VAL A 158 8.27 12.10 24.88
N HIS A 159 7.77 11.51 25.96
CA HIS A 159 7.07 10.23 25.86
C HIS A 159 5.96 10.33 24.80
N PRO A 160 5.76 9.29 23.97
CA PRO A 160 4.70 9.33 22.99
C PRO A 160 3.37 9.52 23.70
N LYS A 161 2.48 10.31 23.08
CA LYS A 161 1.10 10.45 23.54
C LYS A 161 0.50 9.06 23.77
N GLU A 162 -0.35 8.90 24.79
CA GLU A 162 -0.92 7.59 25.15
C GLU A 162 -1.57 6.88 23.96
N ASP A 163 -2.20 7.63 23.06
CA ASP A 163 -2.82 7.11 21.84
C ASP A 163 -1.83 6.56 20.79
N ARG A 164 -0.53 6.80 20.97
CA ARG A 164 0.57 6.35 20.09
C ARG A 164 1.53 5.36 20.76
N GLN A 165 1.16 4.81 21.92
CA GLN A 165 1.95 3.78 22.57
C GLN A 165 1.75 2.40 21.94
N SER A 166 0.58 2.15 21.34
CA SER A 166 0.27 0.87 20.72
C SER A 166 -0.29 1.07 19.32
N MET A 167 0.40 0.51 18.33
CA MET A 167 0.05 0.64 16.92
C MET A 167 -0.01 -0.71 16.23
N VAL A 168 -0.91 -0.83 15.25
CA VAL A 168 -0.99 -1.99 14.37
C VAL A 168 -0.83 -1.52 12.94
N PHE A 169 0.12 -2.09 12.19
CA PHE A 169 0.36 -1.78 10.79
C PHE A 169 -0.12 -2.95 9.92
N LEU A 170 -1.17 -2.72 9.13
CA LEU A 170 -1.64 -3.64 8.10
C LEU A 170 -0.98 -3.24 6.76
N LEU A 171 0.01 -4.01 6.31
CA LEU A 171 0.89 -3.64 5.20
C LEU A 171 1.06 -4.78 4.19
N PRO A 172 1.27 -4.51 2.89
CA PRO A 172 1.73 -5.52 1.96
C PRO A 172 3.03 -6.19 2.46
N PRO A 173 3.19 -7.52 2.32
CA PRO A 173 4.38 -8.22 2.80
C PRO A 173 5.70 -7.65 2.27
N ALA A 174 5.68 -7.09 1.06
CA ALA A 174 6.83 -6.43 0.44
C ALA A 174 7.37 -5.24 1.25
N TYR A 175 6.51 -4.50 1.96
CA TYR A 175 6.89 -3.28 2.68
C TYR A 175 7.47 -3.57 4.05
N VAL A 176 7.08 -4.70 4.65
CA VAL A 176 7.44 -5.09 6.01
C VAL A 176 8.95 -5.04 6.27
N PRO A 177 9.83 -5.59 5.40
CA PRO A 177 11.28 -5.50 5.60
C PRO A 177 11.80 -4.06 5.73
N GLU A 178 11.38 -3.14 4.86
CA GLU A 178 11.80 -1.73 4.92
C GLU A 178 11.29 -1.06 6.20
N VAL A 179 10.05 -1.34 6.60
CA VAL A 179 9.49 -0.85 7.86
C VAL A 179 10.30 -1.33 9.05
N VAL A 180 10.56 -2.64 9.15
CA VAL A 180 11.29 -3.23 10.29
C VAL A 180 12.72 -2.69 10.34
N ASN A 181 13.43 -2.65 9.22
CA ASN A 181 14.79 -2.11 9.16
C ASN A 181 14.82 -0.63 9.56
N THR A 182 13.83 0.16 9.16
CA THR A 182 13.70 1.57 9.56
C THR A 182 13.45 1.71 11.07
N LEU A 183 12.54 0.90 11.63
CA LEU A 183 12.25 0.88 13.08
C LEU A 183 13.48 0.44 13.88
N GLN A 184 14.21 -0.58 13.41
CA GLN A 184 15.47 -1.00 14.00
C GLN A 184 16.51 0.13 13.98
N GLY A 185 16.57 0.93 12.91
CA GLY A 185 17.38 2.15 12.85
C GLY A 185 17.02 3.16 13.94
N LEU A 186 15.76 3.22 14.36
CA LEU A 186 15.25 4.05 15.45
C LEU A 186 15.39 3.43 16.85
N GLY A 187 16.01 2.26 16.98
CA GLY A 187 16.23 1.59 18.28
C GLY A 187 15.10 0.65 18.72
N PHE A 188 14.11 0.39 17.86
CA PHE A 188 13.14 -0.68 18.11
C PHE A 188 13.78 -2.06 17.92
N ALA A 189 13.25 -3.05 18.62
CA ALA A 189 13.64 -4.45 18.51
C ALA A 189 12.41 -5.32 18.23
N VAL A 190 12.57 -6.34 17.38
CA VAL A 190 11.55 -7.37 17.20
C VAL A 190 11.57 -8.25 18.44
N THR A 191 10.48 -8.25 19.20
CA THR A 191 10.37 -8.97 20.48
C THR A 191 9.74 -10.34 20.32
N ASP A 192 8.81 -10.48 19.38
CA ASP A 192 8.09 -11.73 19.14
C ASP A 192 7.65 -11.82 17.67
N THR A 193 7.52 -13.04 17.17
CA THR A 193 7.07 -13.32 15.80
C THR A 193 6.12 -14.50 15.79
N VAL A 194 4.97 -14.34 15.13
CA VAL A 194 3.99 -15.41 14.96
C VAL A 194 3.89 -15.75 13.47
N THR A 195 3.99 -17.03 13.15
CA THR A 195 3.81 -17.54 11.78
C THR A 195 2.34 -17.90 11.56
N ALA A 196 1.76 -17.42 10.46
CA ALA A 196 0.39 -17.70 10.07
C ALA A 196 0.33 -18.16 8.61
N SER A 197 -0.36 -19.27 8.34
CA SER A 197 -0.53 -19.73 6.96
C SER A 197 -1.51 -18.83 6.22
N ILE A 198 -1.14 -18.45 4.99
CA ILE A 198 -2.02 -17.70 4.08
C ILE A 198 -2.65 -18.62 3.02
N GLY A 199 -2.27 -19.89 2.96
CA GLY A 199 -2.81 -20.90 2.06
C GLY A 199 -1.77 -21.55 1.14
N GLU A 200 -2.23 -22.45 0.26
CA GLU A 200 -1.38 -23.16 -0.70
C GLU A 200 -0.58 -22.23 -1.62
N ALA A 201 0.74 -22.42 -1.65
CA ALA A 201 1.68 -21.57 -2.38
C ALA A 201 1.46 -21.59 -3.91
N ALA A 202 1.11 -22.75 -4.47
CA ALA A 202 0.87 -22.90 -5.91
C ALA A 202 -0.36 -22.09 -6.36
N LEU A 203 -1.43 -22.14 -5.58
CA LEU A 203 -2.67 -21.42 -5.85
C LEU A 203 -2.48 -19.91 -5.68
N ILE A 204 -1.83 -19.46 -4.60
CA ILE A 204 -1.56 -18.04 -4.38
C ILE A 204 -0.66 -17.48 -5.49
N LYS A 205 0.36 -18.24 -5.93
CA LYS A 205 1.20 -17.86 -7.07
C LYS A 205 0.38 -17.71 -8.35
N LYS A 206 -0.54 -18.64 -8.61
CA LYS A 206 -1.44 -18.61 -9.77
C LYS A 206 -2.36 -17.39 -9.75
N LEU A 207 -2.99 -17.09 -8.61
CA LEU A 207 -3.85 -15.91 -8.45
C LEU A 207 -3.06 -14.61 -8.67
N ASN A 208 -1.87 -14.50 -8.08
CA ASN A 208 -1.01 -13.33 -8.29
C ASN A 208 -0.57 -13.19 -9.75
N SER A 209 -0.26 -14.29 -10.44
CA SER A 209 0.12 -14.25 -11.86
C SER A 209 -1.02 -13.73 -12.75
N TRP A 210 -2.24 -14.23 -12.56
CA TRP A 210 -3.42 -13.79 -13.31
C TRP A 210 -3.75 -12.32 -13.03
N SER A 211 -3.70 -11.92 -11.76
CA SER A 211 -3.85 -10.53 -11.34
C SER A 211 -2.84 -9.60 -12.02
N ASN A 212 -1.56 -9.96 -11.99
CA ASN A 212 -0.49 -9.16 -12.58
C ASN A 212 -0.66 -9.01 -14.10
N ALA A 213 -1.05 -10.07 -14.80
CA ALA A 213 -1.30 -10.02 -16.24
C ALA A 213 -2.46 -9.07 -16.58
N CYS A 214 -3.58 -9.16 -15.86
CA CYS A 214 -4.72 -8.27 -16.07
C CYS A 214 -4.40 -6.82 -15.73
N GLN A 215 -3.69 -6.59 -14.63
CA GLN A 215 -3.26 -5.25 -14.26
C GLN A 215 -2.38 -4.63 -15.36
N LEU A 216 -1.48 -5.41 -15.96
CA LEU A 216 -0.64 -4.95 -17.07
C LEU A 216 -1.48 -4.48 -18.27
N LEU A 217 -2.53 -5.23 -18.62
CA LEU A 217 -3.47 -4.83 -19.69
C LEU A 217 -4.21 -3.54 -19.35
N VAL A 218 -4.74 -3.42 -18.13
CA VAL A 218 -5.45 -2.21 -17.68
C VAL A 218 -4.51 -1.00 -17.67
N LEU A 219 -3.28 -1.17 -17.16
CA LEU A 219 -2.28 -0.11 -17.17
C LEU A 219 -1.90 0.29 -18.60
N GLY A 220 -1.73 -0.67 -19.51
CA GLY A 220 -1.48 -0.39 -20.92
C GLY A 220 -2.59 0.44 -21.55
N TYR A 221 -3.86 0.12 -21.25
CA TYR A 221 -5.01 0.91 -21.68
C TYR A 221 -5.01 2.33 -21.10
N LEU A 222 -4.74 2.49 -19.80
CA LEU A 222 -4.66 3.81 -19.16
C LEU A 222 -3.53 4.67 -19.74
N TRP A 223 -2.35 4.08 -19.98
CA TRP A 223 -1.24 4.78 -20.62
C TRP A 223 -1.55 5.18 -22.07
N LEU A 224 -2.26 4.34 -22.81
CA LEU A 224 -2.74 4.67 -24.15
C LEU A 224 -3.71 5.85 -24.12
N LEU A 225 -4.70 5.85 -23.22
CA LEU A 225 -5.64 6.97 -23.05
C LEU A 225 -4.91 8.27 -22.69
N LEU A 226 -3.91 8.20 -21.82
CA LEU A 226 -3.09 9.36 -21.45
C LEU A 226 -2.31 9.89 -22.66
N ALA A 227 -1.71 9.01 -23.46
CA ALA A 227 -0.99 9.40 -24.67
C ALA A 227 -1.93 10.06 -25.69
N LEU A 228 -3.13 9.52 -25.88
CA LEU A 228 -4.15 10.11 -26.76
C LEU A 228 -4.61 11.48 -26.25
N PHE A 229 -4.82 11.63 -24.95
CA PHE A 229 -5.16 12.91 -24.34
C PHE A 229 -4.07 13.96 -24.58
N ILE A 230 -2.80 13.63 -24.31
CA ILE A 230 -1.67 14.54 -24.53
C ILE A 230 -1.58 14.92 -26.02
N ALA A 231 -1.73 13.96 -26.93
CA ALA A 231 -1.68 14.24 -28.37
C ALA A 231 -2.84 15.14 -28.83
N GLY A 232 -4.05 14.92 -28.31
CA GLY A 232 -5.24 15.72 -28.58
C GLY A 232 -5.08 17.15 -28.07
N GLU A 233 -4.74 17.33 -26.79
CA GLU A 233 -4.52 18.65 -26.18
C GLU A 233 -3.36 19.40 -26.83
N SER A 234 -2.26 18.72 -27.20
CA SER A 234 -1.15 19.37 -27.87
C SER A 234 -1.55 19.95 -29.23
N ARG A 235 -2.41 19.25 -29.98
CA ARG A 235 -2.98 19.77 -31.24
C ARG A 235 -3.92 20.93 -30.97
N HIS A 236 -4.82 20.80 -30.00
CA HIS A 236 -5.76 21.86 -29.65
C HIS A 236 -5.04 23.15 -29.22
N ILE A 237 -4.01 23.05 -28.38
CA ILE A 237 -3.19 24.20 -27.97
C ILE A 237 -2.42 24.77 -29.17
N HIS A 238 -1.93 23.93 -30.08
CA HIS A 238 -1.29 24.41 -31.30
C HIS A 238 -2.25 25.22 -32.15
N ASP A 239 -3.46 24.72 -32.40
CA ASP A 239 -4.48 25.39 -33.19
C ASP A 239 -4.87 26.73 -32.56
N LEU A 240 -5.15 26.74 -31.25
CA LEU A 240 -5.43 27.98 -30.50
C LEU A 240 -4.28 29.00 -30.58
N PHE A 241 -3.03 28.51 -30.57
CA PHE A 241 -1.87 29.38 -30.69
C PHE A 241 -1.70 29.96 -32.09
N GLN A 242 -2.03 29.20 -33.14
CA GLN A 242 -2.04 29.70 -34.52
C GLN A 242 -3.16 30.71 -34.73
N ASP A 243 -4.35 30.45 -34.20
CA ASP A 243 -5.48 31.37 -34.23
C ASP A 243 -5.14 32.68 -33.50
N TYR A 244 -4.53 32.59 -32.32
CA TYR A 244 -4.07 33.76 -31.57
C TYR A 244 -3.01 34.57 -32.33
N LYS A 245 -2.04 33.90 -32.98
CA LYS A 245 -1.05 34.56 -33.83
C LYS A 245 -1.72 35.29 -34.99
N ARG A 246 -2.70 34.65 -35.64
CA ARG A 246 -3.46 35.25 -36.74
C ARG A 246 -4.19 36.51 -36.28
N GLU A 247 -4.93 36.45 -35.17
CA GLU A 247 -5.63 37.60 -34.60
C GLU A 247 -4.68 38.77 -34.27
N LEU A 248 -3.48 38.49 -33.73
CA LEU A 248 -2.50 39.52 -33.42
C LEU A 248 -1.97 40.21 -34.68
N ILE A 249 -1.73 39.46 -35.75
CA ILE A 249 -1.23 39.99 -37.02
C ILE A 249 -2.30 40.84 -37.71
N GLU A 250 -3.55 40.39 -37.69
CA GLU A 250 -4.69 41.15 -38.20
C GLU A 250 -4.89 42.45 -37.41
N LYS A 251 -4.82 42.40 -36.08
CA LYS A 251 -4.88 43.61 -35.21
C LYS A 251 -3.71 44.58 -35.45
N ALA A 252 -2.55 44.06 -35.86
CA ALA A 252 -1.40 44.88 -36.26
C ALA A 252 -1.50 45.46 -37.69
N GLY A 253 -2.62 45.21 -38.39
CA GLY A 253 -2.87 45.72 -39.75
C GLY A 253 -2.05 45.01 -40.83
N LYS A 254 -1.55 43.80 -40.55
CA LYS A 254 -0.75 42.98 -41.48
C LYS A 254 -1.57 41.79 -41.99
N ASP A 255 -1.24 41.32 -43.19
CA ASP A 255 -1.89 40.17 -43.82
C ASP A 255 -1.27 38.85 -43.29
N PRO A 256 -2.05 37.96 -42.64
CA PRO A 256 -1.54 36.70 -42.08
C PRO A 256 -0.89 35.79 -43.12
N ALA A 257 -1.45 35.73 -44.34
CA ALA A 257 -0.96 34.86 -45.40
C ALA A 257 0.45 35.24 -45.86
N LYS A 258 0.83 36.52 -45.76
CA LYS A 258 2.18 37.01 -46.09
C LYS A 258 3.22 36.71 -45.01
N MET A 259 2.78 36.34 -43.81
CA MET A 259 3.63 36.01 -42.66
C MET A 259 3.79 34.49 -42.45
N GLY A 260 3.28 33.67 -43.38
CA GLY A 260 3.44 32.22 -43.34
C GLY A 260 2.50 31.50 -42.37
N LEU A 261 1.33 32.10 -42.11
CA LEU A 261 0.22 31.54 -41.33
C LEU A 261 -0.99 31.27 -42.21
#